data_AF-A0A3R9TL62-F1
#
_entry.id   AF-A0A3R9TL62-F1
#
_cell.length_a   1.000
_cell.length_b   1.000
_cell.length_c   1.000
_cell.angle_alpha   90.00
_cell.angle_beta   90.00
_cell.angle_gamma   90.00
#
_symmetry.space_group_name_H-M   'P 1'
#
loop_
_entity.id
_entity.type
_entity.pdbx_description
1 polymer ?
#
loop_
_entity_poly.entity_id
_entity_poly.type
_entity_poly.pdbx_seq_one_letter_code
_entity_poly.pdbx_strand_id
1 'polypeptide(L)'
;DELGKELVDQVALHLKSVLHQLGQSYLQHKSAKTQTSIELFVQAVNHSPKQWQFMIAERWGGSETVRTAIAREIEFLIEDLTTDLTKLENFKHIQNPQDLNVLSTILTNMSFTWAMTWLNLAKQYQGEQLKQQQTAFIENASTQVRLLFRGIANWER
;
A
#
# COMPACT_ATOMS: atom_id res chain seq x y z
N ASP A 1 0.94 20.12 19.29
CA ASP A 1 1.72 20.15 18.03
C ASP A 1 2.80 19.06 17.99
N GLU A 2 3.73 19.00 18.94
CA GLU A 2 4.83 18.03 18.87
C GLU A 2 4.42 16.57 19.15
N LEU A 3 3.54 16.33 20.13
CA LEU A 3 2.99 14.99 20.41
C LEU A 3 2.25 14.37 19.22
N GLY A 4 1.58 15.22 18.41
CA GLY A 4 0.85 14.77 17.22
C GLY A 4 1.81 14.31 16.12
N LYS A 5 2.94 14.99 15.94
CA LYS A 5 3.99 14.57 15.00
C LYS A 5 4.66 13.29 15.47
N GLU A 6 5.01 13.20 16.75
CA GLU A 6 5.66 12.01 17.30
C GLU A 6 4.80 10.76 17.13
N LEU A 7 3.49 10.88 17.33
CA LEU A 7 2.55 9.78 17.07
C LEU A 7 2.54 9.39 15.58
N VAL A 8 2.51 10.36 14.67
CA VAL A 8 2.58 10.09 13.23
C VAL A 8 3.88 9.37 12.89
N ASP A 9 5.02 9.83 13.40
CA ASP A 9 6.33 9.24 13.15
C ASP A 9 6.38 7.77 13.62
N GLN A 10 5.88 7.48 14.83
CA GLN A 10 5.81 6.12 15.36
C GLN A 10 4.92 5.21 14.51
N VAL A 11 3.74 5.70 14.12
CA VAL A 11 2.80 4.92 13.29
C VAL A 11 3.37 4.69 11.90
N ALA A 12 3.95 5.72 11.27
CA ALA A 12 4.52 5.64 9.94
C ALA A 12 5.74 4.71 9.91
N LEU A 13 6.62 4.76 10.91
CA LEU A 13 7.76 3.85 11.01
C LEU A 13 7.31 2.39 11.11
N HIS A 14 6.25 2.11 11.87
CA HIS A 14 5.66 0.78 11.94
C HIS A 14 5.12 0.32 10.56
N LEU A 15 4.34 1.16 9.88
CA LEU A 15 3.79 0.82 8.57
C LEU A 15 4.89 0.65 7.50
N LYS A 16 5.92 1.50 7.50
CA LYS A 16 7.10 1.37 6.64
C LYS A 16 7.80 0.03 6.84
N SER A 17 8.06 -0.37 8.08
CA SER A 17 8.66 -1.67 8.39
C SER A 17 7.85 -2.83 7.83
N VAL A 18 6.52 -2.77 7.98
CA VAL A 18 5.62 -3.80 7.47
C VAL A 18 5.64 -3.84 5.95
N LEU A 19 5.50 -2.70 5.28
CA LEU A 19 5.52 -2.60 3.82
C LEU A 19 6.87 -3.04 3.22
N HIS A 20 7.97 -2.68 3.88
CA HIS A 20 9.30 -3.12 3.48
C HIS A 20 9.44 -4.65 3.54
N GLN A 21 8.97 -5.29 4.62
CA GLN A 21 8.99 -6.75 4.76
C GLN A 21 8.13 -7.44 3.67
N LEU A 22 6.97 -6.86 3.34
CA LEU A 22 6.12 -7.33 2.25
C LEU A 22 6.84 -7.24 0.89
N GLY A 23 7.51 -6.12 0.63
CA GLY A 23 8.31 -5.91 -0.57
C GLY A 23 9.46 -6.92 -0.69
N GLN A 24 10.22 -7.14 0.38
CA GLN A 24 11.29 -8.14 0.42
C GLN A 24 10.77 -9.56 0.14
N SER A 25 9.65 -9.94 0.76
CA SER A 25 9.00 -11.24 0.51
C SER A 25 8.62 -11.40 -0.97
N TYR A 26 8.04 -10.36 -1.58
CA TYR A 26 7.69 -10.38 -3.00
C TYR A 26 8.90 -10.54 -3.91
N LEU A 27 9.98 -9.80 -3.65
CA LEU A 27 11.21 -9.79 -4.44
C LEU A 27 11.97 -11.12 -4.37
N GLN A 28 11.96 -11.80 -3.23
CA GLN A 28 12.69 -13.05 -3.02
C GLN A 28 12.04 -14.26 -3.70
N HIS A 29 10.74 -14.21 -3.95
CA HIS A 29 10.00 -15.30 -4.54
C HIS A 29 9.75 -15.05 -6.03
N LYS A 30 10.58 -15.66 -6.91
CA LYS A 30 10.45 -15.57 -8.39
C LYS A 30 9.07 -15.95 -8.95
N SER A 31 8.26 -16.66 -8.17
CA SER A 31 6.90 -17.07 -8.51
C SER A 31 5.82 -16.40 -7.64
N ALA A 32 6.17 -15.42 -6.81
CA ALA A 32 5.19 -14.72 -5.98
C ALA A 32 4.07 -14.16 -6.86
N LYS A 33 2.91 -14.78 -6.74
CA LYS A 33 1.72 -14.35 -7.45
C LYS A 33 1.28 -13.05 -6.79
N THR A 34 0.89 -12.05 -7.59
CA THR A 34 0.31 -10.79 -7.12
C THR A 34 -0.74 -10.99 -6.01
N GLN A 35 -1.49 -12.08 -6.10
CA GLN A 35 -2.46 -12.49 -5.08
C GLN A 35 -1.85 -12.72 -3.70
N THR A 36 -0.71 -13.42 -3.63
CA THR A 36 0.02 -13.63 -2.37
C THR A 36 0.45 -12.30 -1.76
N SER A 37 0.87 -11.32 -2.57
CA SER A 37 1.24 -9.98 -2.07
C SER A 37 0.04 -9.25 -1.46
N ILE A 38 -1.14 -9.36 -2.09
CA ILE A 38 -2.38 -8.79 -1.57
C ILE A 38 -2.83 -9.51 -0.29
N GLU A 39 -2.69 -10.83 -0.22
CA GLU A 39 -2.98 -11.62 0.98
C GLU A 39 -2.08 -11.20 2.15
N LEU A 40 -0.78 -11.06 1.91
CA LEU A 40 0.16 -10.58 2.93
C LEU A 40 -0.13 -9.12 3.33
N PHE A 41 -0.51 -8.27 2.38
CA PHE A 41 -0.94 -6.90 2.66
C PHE A 41 -2.16 -6.86 3.59
N VAL A 42 -3.21 -7.64 3.32
CA VAL A 42 -4.40 -7.65 4.20
C VAL A 42 -4.11 -8.28 5.57
N GLN A 43 -3.18 -9.23 5.65
CA GLN A 43 -2.68 -9.74 6.94
C GLN A 43 -1.98 -8.65 7.75
N ALA A 44 -1.12 -7.86 7.10
CA ALA A 44 -0.48 -6.68 7.69
C ALA A 44 -1.51 -5.64 8.19
N VAL A 45 -2.55 -5.38 7.41
CA VAL A 45 -3.67 -4.50 7.80
C VAL A 45 -4.39 -5.05 9.05
N ASN A 46 -4.67 -6.36 9.09
CA ASN A 46 -5.30 -7.01 10.25
C ASN A 46 -4.41 -6.99 11.50
N HIS A 47 -3.09 -7.00 11.34
CA HIS A 47 -2.15 -6.94 12.46
C HIS A 47 -2.12 -5.57 13.14
N SER A 48 -2.34 -4.49 12.37
CA SER A 48 -2.20 -3.10 12.83
C SER A 48 -3.38 -2.21 12.42
N PRO A 49 -4.64 -2.61 12.69
CA PRO A 49 -5.81 -1.96 12.11
C PRO A 49 -5.99 -0.50 12.56
N LYS A 50 -5.57 -0.18 13.80
CA LYS A 50 -5.67 1.18 14.35
C LYS A 50 -4.67 2.14 13.70
N GLN A 51 -3.47 1.65 13.37
CA GLN A 51 -2.43 2.42 12.70
C GLN A 51 -2.89 2.82 11.29
N TRP A 52 -3.45 1.86 10.53
CA TRP A 52 -4.05 2.16 9.22
C TRP A 52 -5.21 3.14 9.33
N GLN A 53 -6.14 2.93 10.27
CA GLN A 53 -7.27 3.84 10.48
C GLN A 53 -6.82 5.25 10.85
N PHE A 54 -5.83 5.38 11.73
CA PHE A 54 -5.24 6.66 12.11
C PHE A 54 -4.67 7.39 10.89
N MET A 55 -3.79 6.73 10.13
CA MET A 55 -3.19 7.33 8.94
C MET A 55 -4.24 7.77 7.92
N ILE A 56 -5.29 6.98 7.71
CA ILE A 56 -6.34 7.25 6.73
C ILE A 56 -7.25 8.40 7.20
N ALA A 57 -7.69 8.39 8.45
CA ALA A 57 -8.61 9.38 9.00
C ALA A 57 -7.92 10.75 9.17
N GLU A 58 -6.73 10.76 9.76
CA GLU A 58 -6.02 12.01 10.08
C GLU A 58 -5.36 12.66 8.85
N ARG A 59 -5.18 11.91 7.75
CA ARG A 59 -4.72 12.47 6.46
C ARG A 59 -5.56 13.65 6.00
N TRP A 60 -6.86 13.63 6.32
CA TRP A 60 -7.81 14.70 6.00
C TRP A 60 -8.46 15.30 7.27
N GLY A 61 -7.86 15.04 8.44
CA GLY A 61 -8.36 15.44 9.75
C GLY A 61 -8.21 16.94 10.03
N GLY A 62 -8.63 17.38 11.22
CA GLY A 62 -8.65 18.80 11.59
C GLY A 62 -7.27 19.43 11.84
N SER A 63 -6.29 18.65 12.28
CA SER A 63 -4.96 19.17 12.65
C SER A 63 -4.04 19.31 11.44
N GLU A 64 -3.68 20.54 11.08
CA GLU A 64 -2.74 20.81 9.99
C GLU A 64 -1.36 20.20 10.23
N THR A 65 -0.88 20.25 11.47
CA THR A 65 0.41 19.66 11.83
C THR A 65 0.43 18.15 11.58
N VAL A 66 -0.65 17.45 11.94
CA VAL A 66 -0.78 16.00 11.71
C VAL A 66 -0.93 15.70 10.21
N ARG A 67 -1.75 16.47 9.48
CA ARG A 67 -1.89 16.30 8.02
C ARG A 67 -0.56 16.43 7.29
N THR A 68 0.22 17.46 7.62
CA THR A 68 1.53 17.70 7.01
C THR A 68 2.53 16.60 7.34
N ALA A 69 2.55 16.11 8.58
CA ALA A 69 3.39 14.98 8.96
C ALA A 69 3.00 13.71 8.19
N ILE A 70 1.71 13.40 8.09
CA ILE A 70 1.22 12.24 7.32
C ILE A 70 1.57 12.36 5.84
N ALA A 71 1.41 13.55 5.24
CA ALA A 71 1.76 13.79 3.85
C ALA A 71 3.24 13.49 3.58
N ARG A 72 4.14 14.01 4.43
CA ARG A 72 5.58 13.72 4.37
C ARG A 72 5.87 12.22 4.45
N GLU A 73 5.21 11.51 5.37
CA GLU A 73 5.42 10.06 5.53
C GLU A 73 4.92 9.26 4.32
N ILE A 74 3.85 9.72 3.66
CA ILE A 74 3.36 9.13 2.40
C ILE A 74 4.35 9.39 1.26
N GLU A 75 4.95 10.58 1.17
CA GLU A 75 5.98 10.88 0.17
C GLU A 75 7.18 9.93 0.32
N PHE A 76 7.67 9.72 1.55
CA PHE A 76 8.73 8.74 1.80
C PHE A 76 8.34 7.31 1.39
N LEU A 77 7.10 6.89 1.64
CA LEU A 77 6.60 5.57 1.19
C LEU A 77 6.62 5.44 -0.34
N ILE A 78 6.27 6.52 -1.06
CA ILE A 78 6.29 6.57 -2.52
C ILE A 78 7.74 6.48 -3.03
N GLU A 79 8.67 7.21 -2.41
CA GLU A 79 10.10 7.18 -2.76
C GLU A 79 10.71 5.79 -2.56
N ASP A 80 10.43 5.17 -1.41
CA ASP A 80 10.88 3.80 -1.09
C ASP A 80 10.34 2.80 -2.10
N LEU A 81 9.03 2.84 -2.39
CA LEU A 81 8.42 1.95 -3.38
C LEU A 81 9.00 2.19 -4.78
N THR A 82 9.22 3.45 -5.17
CA THR A 82 9.84 3.78 -6.47
C THR A 82 11.23 3.16 -6.58
N THR A 83 12.03 3.29 -5.52
CA THR A 83 13.35 2.69 -5.42
C THR A 83 13.28 1.18 -5.56
N ASP A 84 12.31 0.52 -4.92
CA ASP A 84 12.14 -0.93 -5.03
C ASP A 84 11.66 -1.37 -6.42
N LEU A 85 10.75 -0.63 -7.07
CA LEU A 85 10.29 -0.92 -8.42
C LEU A 85 11.43 -0.83 -9.45
N THR A 86 12.38 0.10 -9.29
CA THR A 86 13.53 0.21 -10.21
C THR A 86 14.45 -1.03 -10.19
N LYS A 87 14.42 -1.81 -9.10
CA LYS A 87 15.21 -3.03 -8.95
C LYS A 87 14.60 -4.23 -9.65
N LEU A 88 13.32 -4.16 -10.04
CA LEU A 88 12.63 -5.25 -10.72
C LEU A 88 13.10 -5.38 -12.17
N GLU A 89 13.50 -6.59 -12.57
CA GLU A 89 13.95 -6.89 -13.94
C GLU A 89 12.93 -6.44 -15.00
N ASN A 90 11.64 -6.63 -14.73
CA ASN A 90 10.56 -6.27 -15.64
C ASN A 90 10.45 -4.75 -15.88
N PHE A 91 11.05 -3.91 -15.04
CA PHE A 91 10.96 -2.45 -15.14
C PHE A 91 12.30 -1.79 -15.50
N LYS A 92 13.37 -2.57 -15.74
CA LYS A 92 14.67 -2.03 -16.16
C LYS A 92 14.67 -1.31 -17.50
N HIS A 93 13.68 -1.58 -18.36
CA HIS A 93 13.52 -0.90 -19.64
C HIS A 93 12.95 0.52 -19.51
N ILE A 94 12.40 0.88 -18.35
CA ILE A 94 11.85 2.20 -18.09
C ILE A 94 12.99 3.21 -17.95
N GLN A 95 13.08 4.12 -18.91
CA GLN A 95 14.19 5.08 -19.00
C GLN A 95 14.03 6.28 -18.07
N ASN A 96 12.78 6.70 -17.81
CA ASN A 96 12.48 7.84 -16.95
C ASN A 96 12.03 7.35 -15.56
N PRO A 97 12.82 7.57 -14.49
CA PRO A 97 12.43 7.19 -13.12
C PRO A 97 11.11 7.81 -12.65
N GLN A 98 10.71 8.94 -13.24
CA GLN A 98 9.44 9.60 -12.94
C GLN A 98 8.23 8.71 -13.27
N ASP A 99 8.31 7.85 -14.28
CA ASP A 99 7.19 6.97 -14.65
C ASP A 99 6.95 5.90 -13.56
N LEU A 100 8.02 5.40 -12.93
CA LEU A 100 7.91 4.52 -11.76
C LEU A 100 7.44 5.27 -10.51
N ASN A 101 7.81 6.54 -10.34
CA ASN A 101 7.29 7.38 -9.26
C ASN A 101 5.77 7.59 -9.36
N VAL A 102 5.25 7.80 -10.57
CA VAL A 102 3.81 7.88 -10.83
C VAL A 102 3.12 6.56 -10.47
N LEU A 103 3.67 5.42 -10.88
CA LEU A 103 3.14 4.11 -10.50
C LEU A 103 3.12 3.88 -8.99
N SER A 104 4.21 4.23 -8.30
CA SER A 104 4.32 4.15 -6.84
C SER A 104 3.29 5.03 -6.13
N THR A 105 3.05 6.24 -6.66
CA THR A 105 2.03 7.16 -6.15
C THR A 105 0.62 6.54 -6.27
N ILE A 106 0.31 5.93 -7.41
CA ILE A 106 -0.97 5.26 -7.64
C ILE A 106 -1.13 4.10 -6.64
N LEU A 107 -0.16 3.20 -6.57
CA LEU A 107 -0.21 2.02 -5.70
C LEU A 107 -0.32 2.40 -4.22
N THR A 108 0.42 3.42 -3.78
CA THR A 108 0.39 3.88 -2.39
C THR A 108 -0.98 4.46 -2.03
N ASN A 109 -1.59 5.26 -2.90
CA ASN A 109 -2.94 5.78 -2.63
C ASN A 109 -4.02 4.68 -2.67
N MET A 110 -3.88 3.72 -3.59
CA MET A 110 -4.77 2.56 -3.65
C MET A 110 -4.66 1.68 -2.42
N SER A 111 -3.47 1.49 -1.86
CA SER A 111 -3.27 0.66 -0.66
C SER A 111 -4.02 1.23 0.56
N PHE A 112 -4.02 2.54 0.76
CA PHE A 112 -4.85 3.16 1.81
C PHE A 112 -6.35 2.92 1.59
N THR A 113 -6.80 2.99 0.33
CA THR A 113 -8.20 2.70 -0.03
C THR A 113 -8.53 1.24 0.26
N TRP A 114 -7.68 0.31 -0.17
CA TRP A 114 -7.79 -1.12 0.10
C TRP A 114 -7.81 -1.45 1.59
N ALA A 115 -6.92 -0.86 2.38
CA ALA A 115 -6.89 -1.04 3.82
C ALA A 115 -8.23 -0.63 4.46
N MET A 116 -8.77 0.54 4.09
CA MET A 116 -10.06 1.00 4.62
C MET A 116 -11.21 0.09 4.21
N THR A 117 -11.28 -0.29 2.93
CA THR A 117 -12.31 -1.19 2.41
C THR A 117 -12.27 -2.52 3.15
N TRP A 118 -11.08 -3.13 3.28
CA TRP A 118 -10.89 -4.39 3.97
C TRP A 118 -11.34 -4.34 5.43
N LEU A 119 -10.92 -3.32 6.17
CA LEU A 119 -11.30 -3.13 7.59
C LEU A 119 -12.80 -2.94 7.78
N ASN A 120 -13.52 -2.45 6.77
CA ASN A 120 -14.96 -2.26 6.82
C ASN A 120 -15.76 -3.52 6.43
N LEU A 121 -15.16 -4.50 5.73
CA LEU A 121 -15.86 -5.74 5.36
C LEU A 121 -16.42 -6.46 6.58
N ALA A 122 -15.62 -6.59 7.65
CA ALA A 122 -16.03 -7.24 8.89
C ALA A 122 -17.12 -6.48 9.67
N LYS A 123 -17.36 -5.20 9.34
CA LYS A 123 -18.46 -4.40 9.91
C LYS A 123 -19.76 -4.57 9.12
N GLN A 124 -19.65 -4.93 7.84
CA GLN A 124 -20.78 -5.00 6.90
C GLN A 124 -21.29 -6.42 6.69
N TYR A 125 -20.43 -7.43 6.84
CA TYR A 125 -20.71 -8.82 6.52
C TYR A 125 -20.27 -9.75 7.65
N GLN A 126 -20.92 -10.91 7.75
CA GLN A 126 -20.60 -11.95 8.74
C GLN A 126 -20.66 -13.34 8.11
N GLY A 127 -20.10 -14.34 8.81
CA GLY A 127 -20.19 -15.74 8.41
C GLY A 127 -19.63 -16.03 7.01
N GLU A 128 -20.37 -16.81 6.23
CA GLU A 128 -19.97 -17.18 4.87
C GLU A 128 -19.88 -15.98 3.92
N GLN A 129 -20.81 -15.03 4.05
CA GLN A 129 -20.83 -13.83 3.22
C GLN A 129 -19.57 -12.98 3.40
N LEU A 130 -19.06 -12.86 4.64
CA LEU A 130 -17.79 -12.17 4.90
C LEU A 130 -16.63 -12.83 4.15
N LYS A 131 -16.54 -14.16 4.21
CA LYS A 131 -15.48 -14.92 3.51
C LYS A 131 -15.56 -14.70 2.00
N GLN A 132 -16.76 -14.74 1.43
CA GLN A 132 -16.98 -14.49 0.00
C GLN A 132 -16.52 -13.08 -0.40
N GLN A 133 -16.86 -12.05 0.39
CA GLN A 133 -16.45 -10.66 0.13
C GLN A 133 -14.95 -10.46 0.29
N GLN A 134 -14.31 -11.12 1.26
CA GLN A 134 -12.86 -11.10 1.42
C GLN A 134 -12.14 -11.73 0.23
N THR A 135 -12.60 -12.89 -0.25
CA THR A 135 -12.05 -13.52 -1.46
C THR A 135 -12.21 -12.62 -2.68
N ALA A 136 -13.42 -12.09 -2.91
CA ALA A 136 -13.69 -11.19 -4.03
C ALA A 136 -12.84 -9.91 -3.98
N PHE A 137 -12.62 -9.37 -2.78
CA PHE A 137 -11.73 -8.23 -2.57
C PHE A 137 -10.29 -8.55 -2.97
N ILE A 138 -9.73 -9.68 -2.50
CA ILE A 138 -8.36 -10.08 -2.82
C ILE A 138 -8.21 -10.26 -4.34
N GLU A 139 -9.15 -10.91 -5.00
CA GLU A 139 -9.13 -11.09 -6.45
C GLU A 139 -9.19 -9.76 -7.22
N ASN A 140 -10.03 -8.83 -6.78
CA ASN A 140 -10.17 -7.51 -7.39
C ASN A 140 -8.89 -6.68 -7.22
N ALA A 141 -8.39 -6.53 -5.98
CA ALA A 141 -7.15 -5.81 -5.70
C ALA A 141 -5.96 -6.42 -6.45
N SER A 142 -5.89 -7.76 -6.54
CA SER A 142 -4.87 -8.45 -7.34
C SER A 142 -4.97 -8.11 -8.83
N THR A 143 -6.18 -8.00 -9.35
CA THR A 143 -6.42 -7.62 -10.75
C THR A 143 -5.99 -6.19 -11.02
N GLN A 144 -6.28 -5.27 -10.10
CA GLN A 144 -5.85 -3.87 -10.19
C GLN A 144 -4.31 -3.77 -10.26
N VAL A 145 -3.58 -4.46 -9.37
CA VAL A 145 -2.10 -4.50 -9.44
C VAL A 145 -1.61 -5.12 -10.75
N ARG A 146 -2.20 -6.24 -11.19
CA ARG A 146 -1.82 -6.87 -12.47
C ARG A 146 -2.02 -5.93 -13.66
N LEU A 147 -3.12 -5.17 -13.69
CA LEU A 147 -3.38 -4.20 -14.75
C LEU A 147 -2.33 -3.09 -14.76
N LEU A 148 -2.02 -2.52 -13.59
CA LEU A 148 -0.99 -1.49 -13.44
C LEU A 148 0.40 -2.00 -13.86
N PHE A 149 0.80 -3.18 -13.37
CA PHE A 149 2.09 -3.77 -13.68
C PHE A 149 2.21 -4.18 -15.15
N ARG A 150 1.14 -4.68 -15.78
CA ARG A 150 1.13 -4.94 -17.22
C ARG A 150 1.18 -3.65 -18.02
N GLY A 151 0.49 -2.60 -17.59
CA GLY A 151 0.50 -1.30 -18.23
C GLY A 151 1.91 -0.70 -18.26
N ILE A 152 2.56 -0.61 -17.10
CA ILE A 152 3.93 -0.08 -17.03
C ILE A 152 4.95 -1.00 -17.73
N ALA A 153 4.75 -2.33 -17.72
CA ALA A 153 5.70 -3.25 -18.35
C ALA A 153 5.70 -3.18 -19.89
N ASN A 154 4.67 -2.57 -20.49
CA ASN A 154 4.59 -2.29 -21.93
C ASN A 154 4.64 -0.78 -22.20
N TRP A 155 5.17 0.00 -21.25
CA TRP A 155 5.25 1.45 -21.38
C TRP A 155 6.40 1.84 -22.30
N GLU A 156 6.08 2.61 -23.34
CA GLU A 156 7.03 3.15 -24.29
C GLU A 156 6.87 4.67 -24.30
N ARG A 157 7.88 5.38 -23.81
CA ARG A 157 7.94 6.85 -23.78
C ARG A 157 9.34 7.35 -24.04
#